data_AF-A0A1U8MLR0-F1
#
_entry.id   AF-A0A1U8MLR0-F1
#
_cell.length_a   1.000
_cell.length_b   1.000
_cell.length_c   1.000
_cell.angle_alpha   90.00
_cell.angle_beta   90.00
_cell.angle_gamma   90.00
#
_symmetry.space_group_name_H-M   'P 1'
#
loop_
_entity.id
_entity.type
_entity.pdbx_description
1 polymer ?
#
loop_
_entity_poly.entity_id
_entity_poly.type
_entity_poly.pdbx_seq_one_letter_code
_entity_poly.pdbx_strand_id
1 'polypeptide(L)'
;MSAVPVDKKGEGISSVDCESDNQQLMQLEEKDVVTSVATVLPDLCGPGEWMTMEKLHTELVEQFGNIWHHSQVRRYLTLEDWPGPESKVKPWYSLPMLLRKYPEHFVINTRSKGQITLEFVSLVSLLS
;
A
#
# COMPACT_ATOMS: atom_id res chain seq x y z
N MET A 1 2.94 -55.62 42.31
CA MET A 1 2.63 -54.21 42.63
C MET A 1 3.45 -53.36 41.68
N SER A 2 2.97 -52.47 40.84
CA SER A 2 1.63 -52.06 40.38
C SER A 2 1.84 -51.29 39.07
N ALA A 3 0.82 -51.27 38.19
CA ALA A 3 0.62 -50.22 37.17
C ALA A 3 0.56 -48.83 37.86
N VAL A 4 0.70 -47.67 37.22
CA VAL A 4 -0.07 -47.06 36.11
C VAL A 4 0.74 -45.84 35.60
N PRO A 5 0.57 -45.41 34.32
CA PRO A 5 1.34 -44.35 33.67
C PRO A 5 0.66 -42.96 33.75
N VAL A 6 1.19 -42.00 32.99
CA VAL A 6 0.63 -40.69 32.58
C VAL A 6 0.95 -39.48 33.46
N ASP A 7 1.66 -38.51 32.88
CA ASP A 7 1.28 -37.09 32.84
C ASP A 7 2.15 -36.40 31.77
N LYS A 8 1.55 -36.10 30.62
CA LYS A 8 1.02 -34.79 30.20
C LYS A 8 2.09 -33.77 29.84
N LYS A 9 2.05 -33.35 28.56
CA LYS A 9 1.95 -31.96 28.06
C LYS A 9 2.73 -31.88 26.74
N GLY A 10 2.17 -31.55 25.59
CA GLY A 10 0.82 -31.24 25.15
C GLY A 10 0.93 -31.10 23.64
N GLU A 11 -0.12 -31.48 22.93
CA GLU A 11 -0.28 -31.17 21.52
C GLU A 11 -0.17 -29.66 21.26
N GLY A 12 0.46 -29.32 20.13
CA GLY A 12 -0.15 -28.39 19.20
C GLY A 12 0.27 -26.91 19.29
N ILE A 13 0.50 -26.38 18.07
CA ILE A 13 0.13 -25.05 17.60
C ILE A 13 0.92 -23.87 18.19
N SER A 14 1.96 -23.41 17.50
CA SER A 14 2.33 -21.97 17.54
C SER A 14 3.20 -21.47 16.38
N SER A 15 3.36 -22.21 15.28
CA SER A 15 4.20 -21.76 14.15
C SER A 15 3.40 -21.21 12.97
N VAL A 16 2.06 -21.32 13.00
CA VAL A 16 1.17 -20.97 11.87
C VAL A 16 0.40 -19.65 12.11
N ASP A 17 0.35 -19.15 13.34
CA ASP A 17 -0.34 -17.89 13.66
C ASP A 17 0.43 -16.65 13.19
N CYS A 18 1.77 -16.68 13.27
CA CYS A 18 2.60 -15.50 13.01
C CYS A 18 2.60 -15.07 11.54
N GLU A 19 2.45 -15.99 10.59
CA GLU A 19 2.34 -15.67 9.15
C GLU A 19 0.96 -15.08 8.79
N SER A 20 -0.10 -15.55 9.45
CA SER A 20 -1.46 -15.05 9.24
C SER A 20 -1.60 -13.61 9.76
N ASP A 21 -1.05 -13.32 10.94
CA ASP A 21 -1.02 -11.97 11.51
C ASP A 21 -0.25 -10.98 10.61
N ASN A 22 0.90 -11.41 10.07
CA ASN A 22 1.69 -10.59 9.15
C ASN A 22 0.95 -10.31 7.83
N GLN A 23 0.22 -11.29 7.28
CA GLN A 23 -0.61 -11.09 6.09
C GLN A 23 -1.80 -10.18 6.34
N GLN A 24 -2.49 -10.33 7.48
CA GLN A 24 -3.61 -9.45 7.86
C GLN A 24 -3.14 -8.01 8.05
N LEU A 25 -1.97 -7.83 8.68
CA LEU A 25 -1.37 -6.51 8.85
C LEU A 25 -1.07 -5.87 7.49
N MET A 26 -0.46 -6.61 6.55
CA MET A 26 -0.19 -6.10 5.19
C MET A 26 -1.45 -5.67 4.44
N GLN A 27 -2.56 -6.40 4.58
CA GLN A 27 -3.84 -6.02 3.99
C GLN A 27 -4.41 -4.75 4.64
N LEU A 28 -4.28 -4.62 5.97
CA LEU A 28 -4.72 -3.43 6.68
C LEU A 28 -3.93 -2.21 6.23
N GLU A 29 -2.61 -2.34 6.07
CA GLU A 29 -1.72 -1.29 5.57
C GLU A 29 -2.10 -0.85 4.16
N GLU A 30 -2.31 -1.81 3.23
CA GLU A 30 -2.77 -1.52 1.87
C GLU A 30 -4.08 -0.73 1.90
N LYS A 31 -5.04 -1.18 2.71
CA LYS A 31 -6.33 -0.54 2.85
C LYS A 31 -6.22 0.87 3.46
N ASP A 32 -5.32 1.07 4.41
CA ASP A 32 -5.06 2.38 5.03
C ASP A 32 -4.50 3.35 4.00
N VAL A 33 -3.47 2.95 3.23
CA VAL A 33 -2.92 3.77 2.12
C VAL A 33 -3.99 4.13 1.11
N VAL A 34 -4.78 3.15 0.68
CA VAL A 34 -5.85 3.34 -0.30
C VAL A 34 -6.91 4.31 0.24
N THR A 35 -7.32 4.14 1.49
CA THR A 35 -8.30 5.01 2.14
C THR A 35 -7.75 6.43 2.26
N SER A 36 -6.51 6.60 2.71
CA SER A 36 -5.84 7.90 2.79
C SER A 36 -5.77 8.59 1.45
N VAL A 37 -5.39 7.89 0.38
CA VAL A 37 -5.39 8.43 -0.99
C VAL A 37 -6.79 8.88 -1.41
N ALA A 38 -7.82 8.07 -1.12
CA ALA A 38 -9.21 8.44 -1.40
C ALA A 38 -9.70 9.65 -0.61
N THR A 39 -9.13 9.90 0.59
CA THR A 39 -9.48 11.08 1.38
C THR A 39 -8.76 12.34 0.92
N VAL A 40 -7.48 12.26 0.51
CA VAL A 40 -6.72 13.46 0.10
C VAL A 40 -6.93 13.85 -1.35
N LEU A 41 -7.20 12.91 -2.25
CA LEU A 41 -7.47 13.22 -3.65
C LEU A 41 -8.59 14.26 -3.85
N PRO A 42 -9.78 14.16 -3.23
CA PRO A 42 -10.86 15.13 -3.42
C PRO A 42 -10.56 16.48 -2.78
N ASP A 43 -9.69 16.53 -1.76
CA ASP A 43 -9.24 17.79 -1.15
C ASP A 43 -8.22 18.53 -2.03
N LEU A 44 -7.47 17.77 -2.85
CA LEU A 44 -6.36 18.28 -3.68
C LEU A 44 -6.69 18.40 -5.17
N CYS A 45 -7.69 17.67 -5.66
CA CYS A 45 -8.14 17.65 -7.05
C CYS A 45 -9.62 17.99 -7.14
N GLY A 46 -9.95 18.97 -7.98
CA GLY A 46 -11.32 19.25 -8.38
C GLY A 46 -11.89 18.25 -9.39
N PRO A 47 -13.17 18.38 -9.75
CA PRO A 47 -13.80 17.54 -10.76
C PRO A 47 -13.10 17.68 -12.11
N GLY A 48 -12.74 16.55 -12.72
CA GLY A 48 -11.98 16.48 -13.97
C GLY A 48 -10.47 16.70 -13.84
N GLU A 49 -9.96 17.00 -12.64
CA GLU A 49 -8.53 17.20 -12.41
C GLU A 49 -7.78 15.90 -12.14
N TRP A 50 -6.48 15.94 -12.43
CA TRP A 50 -5.55 14.82 -12.29
C TRP A 50 -4.33 15.28 -11.52
N MET A 51 -3.92 14.51 -10.51
CA MET A 51 -2.71 14.79 -9.75
C MET A 51 -1.57 13.89 -10.20
N THR A 52 -0.34 14.43 -10.25
CA THR A 52 0.85 13.61 -10.50
C THR A 52 1.13 12.69 -9.31
N MET A 53 1.63 11.49 -9.59
CA MET A 53 1.96 10.50 -8.55
C MET A 53 3.00 11.01 -7.55
N GLU A 54 3.95 11.82 -8.04
CA GLU A 54 4.95 12.50 -7.23
C GLU A 54 4.31 13.46 -6.22
N LYS A 55 3.34 14.27 -6.67
CA LYS A 55 2.65 15.22 -5.80
C LYS A 55 1.78 14.48 -4.78
N LEU A 56 1.03 13.46 -5.20
CA LEU A 56 0.25 12.61 -4.28
C LEU A 56 1.16 12.01 -3.21
N HIS A 57 2.31 11.45 -3.60
CA HIS A 57 3.26 10.88 -2.66
C HIS A 57 3.73 11.92 -1.63
N THR A 58 4.13 13.12 -2.07
CA THR A 58 4.54 14.20 -1.17
C THR A 58 3.44 14.56 -0.18
N GLU A 59 2.20 14.73 -0.65
CA GLU A 59 1.05 15.06 0.19
C GLU A 59 0.73 13.96 1.20
N LEU A 60 0.84 12.69 0.80
CA LEU A 60 0.67 11.57 1.74
C LEU A 60 1.75 11.56 2.82
N VAL A 61 3.00 11.82 2.45
CA VAL A 61 4.11 11.90 3.42
C VAL A 61 3.94 13.10 4.34
N GLU A 62 3.45 14.23 3.83
CA GLU A 62 3.25 15.44 4.63
C GLU A 62 2.06 15.31 5.60
N GLN A 63 0.92 14.82 5.12
CA GLN A 63 -0.29 14.68 5.94
C GLN A 63 -0.24 13.46 6.87
N PHE A 64 0.23 12.32 6.37
CA PHE A 64 0.22 11.07 7.12
C PHE A 64 1.59 10.64 7.62
N GLY A 65 2.71 11.26 7.24
CA GLY A 65 4.05 10.82 7.67
C GLY A 65 4.26 10.80 9.19
N ASN A 66 3.50 11.59 9.94
CA ASN A 66 3.49 11.55 11.41
C ASN A 66 2.61 10.44 12.00
N ILE A 67 1.62 9.96 11.25
CA ILE A 67 0.64 8.94 11.64
C ILE A 67 1.11 7.54 11.19
N TRP A 68 1.72 7.50 10.01
CA TRP A 68 2.23 6.32 9.34
C TRP A 68 3.58 5.92 9.92
N HIS A 69 3.56 4.90 10.79
CA HIS A 69 4.78 4.34 11.37
C HIS A 69 5.74 3.84 10.27
N HIS A 70 6.98 4.34 10.33
CA HIS A 70 8.02 4.22 9.30
C HIS A 70 8.34 2.81 8.79
N SER A 71 7.89 1.72 9.41
CA SER A 71 8.16 0.36 8.89
C SER A 71 7.03 -0.20 8.03
N GLN A 72 5.80 0.29 8.18
CA GLN A 72 4.59 -0.41 7.73
C GLN A 72 4.14 0.08 6.36
N VAL A 73 4.02 1.41 6.25
CA VAL A 73 3.53 2.11 5.05
C VAL A 73 4.67 2.48 4.09
N ARG A 74 5.89 2.43 4.62
CA ARG A 74 7.12 2.70 3.89
C ARG A 74 7.32 1.74 2.72
N ARG A 75 6.82 0.49 2.75
CA ARG A 75 6.87 -0.41 1.58
C ARG A 75 6.07 0.08 0.36
N TYR A 76 5.03 0.88 0.58
CA TYR A 76 4.19 1.46 -0.48
C TYR A 76 4.69 2.83 -0.94
N LEU A 77 5.43 3.54 -0.08
CA LEU A 77 6.01 4.85 -0.35
C LEU A 77 7.50 4.79 -0.75
N THR A 78 8.17 3.69 -0.47
CA THR A 78 9.59 3.45 -0.77
C THR A 78 9.80 2.10 -1.42
N LEU A 79 10.89 2.01 -2.16
CA LEU A 79 11.28 0.94 -3.07
C LEU A 79 11.76 -0.35 -2.38
N GLU A 80 11.46 -0.58 -1.10
CA GLU A 80 12.18 -1.59 -0.31
C GLU A 80 11.91 -3.06 -0.71
N ASP A 81 10.82 -3.38 -1.44
CA ASP A 81 10.39 -4.78 -1.61
C ASP A 81 10.12 -5.27 -3.05
N TRP A 82 10.29 -4.46 -4.11
CA TRP A 82 9.93 -4.88 -5.49
C TRP A 82 11.13 -5.25 -6.39
N PRO A 83 11.24 -6.52 -6.84
CA PRO A 83 12.38 -7.03 -7.62
C PRO A 83 12.26 -6.76 -9.13
N GLY A 84 12.00 -5.50 -9.53
CA GLY A 84 11.91 -5.09 -10.94
C GLY A 84 13.15 -4.33 -11.44
N PRO A 85 13.63 -4.49 -12.69
CA PRO A 85 14.79 -3.75 -13.23
C PRO A 85 14.54 -2.24 -13.41
N GLU A 86 13.28 -1.79 -13.40
CA GLU A 86 12.87 -0.38 -13.46
C GLU A 86 12.80 0.29 -12.07
N SER A 87 13.08 -0.46 -11.01
CA SER A 87 13.01 -0.02 -9.61
C SER A 87 13.89 1.19 -9.29
N LYS A 88 14.95 1.46 -10.05
CA LYS A 88 15.88 2.56 -9.76
C LYS A 88 15.33 3.98 -9.99
N VAL A 89 14.13 4.15 -10.55
CA VAL A 89 13.75 5.44 -11.15
C VAL A 89 12.83 6.30 -10.27
N LYS A 90 11.92 5.72 -9.46
CA LYS A 90 10.94 6.51 -8.66
C LYS A 90 10.62 5.85 -7.31
N PRO A 91 10.76 6.55 -6.17
CA PRO A 91 10.50 5.97 -4.84
C PRO A 91 9.02 5.60 -4.64
N TRP A 92 8.10 6.29 -5.32
CA TRP A 92 6.65 6.04 -5.26
C TRP A 92 6.14 5.00 -6.26
N TYR A 93 6.99 4.20 -6.91
CA TYR A 93 6.56 3.24 -7.96
C TYR A 93 5.55 2.18 -7.45
N SER A 94 5.59 1.83 -6.16
CA SER A 94 4.64 0.89 -5.54
C SER A 94 3.22 1.47 -5.42
N LEU A 95 3.10 2.80 -5.28
CA LEU A 95 1.83 3.48 -5.07
C LEU A 95 0.86 3.34 -6.28
N PRO A 96 1.26 3.61 -7.54
CA PRO A 96 0.35 3.42 -8.68
C PRO A 96 0.03 1.95 -8.91
N MET A 97 0.94 1.02 -8.60
CA MET A 97 0.63 -0.41 -8.62
C MET A 97 -0.46 -0.78 -7.60
N LEU A 98 -0.41 -0.20 -6.40
CA LEU A 98 -1.41 -0.40 -5.36
C LEU A 98 -2.78 0.10 -5.81
N LEU A 99 -2.86 1.34 -6.30
CA LEU A 99 -4.11 1.94 -6.73
C LEU A 99 -4.73 1.23 -7.94
N ARG A 100 -3.91 0.61 -8.81
CA ARG A 100 -4.40 -0.25 -9.90
C ARG A 100 -5.17 -1.48 -9.41
N LYS A 101 -5.00 -1.92 -8.16
CA LYS A 101 -5.83 -2.97 -7.56
C LYS A 101 -7.24 -2.50 -7.23
N TYR A 102 -7.48 -1.19 -7.17
CA TYR A 102 -8.75 -0.56 -6.81
C TYR A 102 -9.30 0.31 -7.96
N PRO A 103 -9.53 -0.26 -9.17
CA PRO A 103 -9.99 0.50 -10.33
C PRO A 103 -11.40 1.07 -10.17
N GLU A 104 -12.18 0.57 -9.22
CA GLU A 104 -13.50 1.11 -8.87
C GLU A 104 -13.42 2.48 -8.19
N HIS A 105 -12.28 2.79 -7.57
CA HIS A 105 -12.06 4.03 -6.83
C HIS A 105 -11.11 4.98 -7.55
N PHE A 106 -10.04 4.46 -8.16
CA PHE A 106 -8.98 5.26 -8.75
C PHE A 106 -8.81 5.00 -10.24
N VAL A 107 -8.52 6.07 -10.97
CA VAL A 107 -8.10 6.01 -12.37
C VAL A 107 -6.67 6.52 -12.45
N ILE A 108 -5.79 5.75 -13.09
CA ILE A 108 -4.41 6.13 -13.34
C ILE A 108 -4.21 6.37 -14.83
N ASN A 109 -3.66 7.53 -15.18
CA ASN A 109 -3.27 7.88 -16.53
C ASN A 109 -1.74 7.97 -16.60
N THR A 110 -1.13 7.09 -17.38
CA THR A 110 0.32 7.12 -17.64
C THR A 110 0.58 7.83 -18.96
N ARG A 111 1.34 8.93 -18.91
CA ARG A 111 1.78 9.69 -20.09
C ARG A 111 3.28 9.55 -20.26
N SER A 112 3.70 8.91 -21.34
CA SER A 112 5.10 8.89 -21.76
C SER A 112 5.39 10.06 -22.71
N LYS A 113 6.36 10.90 -22.37
CA LYS A 113 6.88 11.96 -23.26
C LYS A 113 8.37 11.72 -23.47
N GLY A 114 8.71 11.04 -24.58
CA GLY A 114 10.09 10.64 -24.88
C GLY A 114 10.60 9.60 -23.89
N GLN A 115 11.71 9.89 -23.20
CA GLN A 115 12.29 9.00 -22.17
C GLN A 115 11.66 9.17 -20.78
N ILE A 116 10.74 10.13 -20.59
CA ILE A 116 10.13 10.42 -19.29
C ILE A 116 8.71 9.87 -19.25
N THR A 117 8.44 9.00 -18.27
CA THR A 117 7.11 8.48 -17.97
C THR A 117 6.54 9.21 -16.77
N LEU A 118 5.41 9.90 -16.93
CA LEU A 118 4.65 10.55 -15.87
C LEU A 118 3.38 9.77 -15.60
N GLU A 119 3.06 9.59 -14.33
CA GLU A 119 1.84 8.91 -13.89
C GLU A 119 0.98 9.93 -13.16
N PHE A 120 -0.28 9.94 -13.54
CA PHE A 120 -1.32 10.79 -12.97
C PHE A 120 -2.40 9.91 -12.39
N VAL A 121 -3.04 10.38 -11.32
CA VAL A 121 -4.10 9.69 -10.62
C VAL A 121 -5.24 10.65 -10.32
N SER A 122 -6.46 10.14 -10.43
CA SER A 122 -7.68 10.82 -10.01
C SER A 122 -8.69 9.80 -9.47
N LEU A 123 -9.68 10.27 -8.73
CA LEU A 123 -10.80 9.43 -8.31
C LEU A 123 -11.79 9.25 -9.47
N VAL A 124 -12.35 8.05 -9.59
CA VAL A 124 -13.44 7.77 -10.55
C VAL A 124 -14.60 8.75 -10.34
N SER A 125 -14.95 9.02 -9.08
CA SER A 125 -16.04 9.94 -8.71
C SER A 125 -15.78 11.40 -9.09
N LEU A 126 -14.51 11.81 -9.29
CA LEU A 126 -14.18 13.18 -9.71
C LEU A 126 -14.25 13.34 -11.23
N LEU A 127 -14.20 12.24 -11.98
CA LEU A 127 -14.24 12.24 -13.44
C LEU A 127 -15.64 11.98 -14.00
N SER A 128 -16.61 11.68 -13.12
CA SER A 128 -17.99 11.30 -13.45
C SER A 128 -18.96 12.48 -13.39
#